data_AF-A0A265Q611-F1
#
_entry.id   AF-A0A265Q611-F1
#
_cell.length_a   1.000
_cell.length_b   1.000
_cell.length_c   1.000
_cell.angle_alpha   90.00
_cell.angle_beta   90.00
_cell.angle_gamma   90.00
#
_symmetry.space_group_name_H-M   'P 1'
#
loop_
_entity.id
_entity.type
_entity.pdbx_description
1 polymer ?
#
loop_
_entity_poly.entity_id
_entity_poly.type
_entity_poly.pdbx_seq_one_letter_code
_entity_poly.pdbx_strand_id
1 'polypeptide(L)'
;MVTLVIFGGLKGILAVFSLLLTFLLIIFCLIPLILNGFNSILATIITSSIAILINFLLISGFSKKSFCAIISTIGGTVIAGLCAFYFGNLMALTGFTDDYVQTLVTHTDLIIDYRGLLFSGIILGTMGAVMDIGMSITSFIFEIKKQYPNTSSVSLFKSGLNVGKDVMSTMANTLILAYAGASLPLFLLLIDMNTSFMNAVNMEFIAEEILRSLSGSIGLVLTIPITSLIASIKA
;
A
#
# COMPACT_ATOMS: atom_id res chain seq x y z
N MET A 1 -8.01 -11.47 14.90
CA MET A 1 -7.16 -12.64 14.58
C MET A 1 -7.85 -13.96 14.91
N VAL A 2 -8.31 -14.19 16.15
CA VAL A 2 -9.01 -15.44 16.53
C VAL A 2 -10.25 -15.70 15.66
N THR A 3 -11.08 -14.68 15.41
CA THR A 3 -12.24 -14.78 14.51
C THR A 3 -11.86 -15.17 13.08
N LEU A 4 -10.75 -14.64 12.58
CA LEU A 4 -10.27 -14.90 11.22
C LEU A 4 -9.83 -16.38 11.06
N VAL A 5 -9.23 -16.95 12.10
CA VAL A 5 -8.90 -18.39 12.16
C VAL A 5 -10.15 -19.25 12.26
N ILE A 6 -11.11 -18.87 13.11
CA ILE A 6 -12.36 -19.62 13.30
C ILE A 6 -13.17 -19.68 11.99
N PHE A 7 -13.35 -18.54 11.31
CA PHE A 7 -14.13 -18.48 10.06
C PHE A 7 -13.35 -18.92 8.82
N GLY A 8 -12.06 -18.58 8.75
CA GLY A 8 -11.21 -18.86 7.58
C GLY A 8 -10.57 -20.26 7.59
N GLY A 9 -10.66 -20.99 8.70
CA GLY A 9 -10.02 -22.30 8.87
C GLY A 9 -8.53 -22.24 8.54
N LEU A 10 -8.06 -23.17 7.70
CA LEU A 10 -6.66 -23.20 7.23
C LEU A 10 -6.24 -21.91 6.52
N LYS A 11 -7.10 -21.32 5.67
CA LYS A 11 -6.79 -20.06 4.99
C LYS A 11 -6.67 -18.90 5.98
N GLY A 12 -7.46 -18.92 7.04
CA GLY A 12 -7.35 -17.93 8.12
C GLY A 12 -6.04 -18.04 8.88
N ILE A 13 -5.58 -19.25 9.18
CA ILE A 13 -4.24 -19.49 9.78
C ILE A 13 -3.14 -18.96 8.88
N LEU A 14 -3.19 -19.29 7.58
CA LEU A 14 -2.21 -18.84 6.60
C LEU A 14 -2.17 -17.31 6.48
N ALA A 15 -3.31 -16.63 6.52
CA ALA A 15 -3.38 -15.16 6.50
C ALA A 15 -2.77 -14.52 7.77
N VAL A 16 -3.02 -15.10 8.95
CA VAL A 16 -2.38 -14.62 10.19
C VAL A 16 -0.88 -14.83 10.15
N PHE A 17 -0.44 -16.00 9.68
CA PHE A 17 0.98 -16.32 9.56
C PHE A 17 1.69 -15.42 8.54
N SER A 18 1.04 -15.11 7.41
CA SER A 18 1.61 -14.25 6.38
C SER A 18 1.73 -12.78 6.84
N LEU A 19 0.76 -12.31 7.63
CA LEU A 19 0.84 -11.00 8.30
C LEU A 19 2.02 -10.96 9.30
N LEU A 20 2.16 -12.01 10.12
CA LEU A 20 3.27 -12.12 11.07
C LEU A 20 4.62 -12.12 10.35
N LEU A 21 4.73 -12.83 9.23
CA LEU A 21 5.93 -12.84 8.41
C LEU A 21 6.23 -11.46 7.80
N THR A 22 5.21 -10.73 7.37
CA THR A 22 5.36 -9.35 6.88
C THR A 22 5.92 -8.45 7.97
N PHE A 23 5.42 -8.58 9.20
CA PHE A 23 5.94 -7.84 10.36
C PHE A 23 7.40 -8.22 10.68
N LEU A 24 7.75 -9.52 10.63
CA LEU A 24 9.13 -9.98 10.79
C LEU A 24 10.06 -9.41 9.70
N LEU A 25 9.61 -9.33 8.44
CA LEU A 25 10.40 -8.71 7.38
C LEU A 25 10.63 -7.23 7.64
N ILE A 26 9.65 -6.51 8.18
CA ILE A 26 9.83 -5.10 8.54
C ILE A 26 10.88 -4.98 9.65
N ILE A 27 10.77 -5.77 10.72
CA ILE A 27 11.66 -5.67 11.89
C ILE A 27 13.09 -6.15 11.58
N PHE A 28 13.23 -7.27 10.87
CA PHE A 28 14.53 -7.93 10.70
C PHE A 28 15.21 -7.65 9.35
N CYS A 29 14.49 -7.08 8.38
CA CYS A 29 15.06 -6.71 7.09
C CYS A 29 15.01 -5.19 6.88
N LEU A 30 13.81 -4.59 6.89
CA LEU A 30 13.65 -3.17 6.54
C LEU A 30 14.33 -2.23 7.55
N ILE A 31 14.02 -2.38 8.84
CA ILE A 31 14.57 -1.50 9.89
C ILE A 31 16.10 -1.58 9.91
N PRO A 32 16.75 -2.77 9.94
CA PRO A 32 18.21 -2.86 9.89
C PRO A 32 18.82 -2.26 8.62
N LEU A 33 18.18 -2.40 7.45
CA LEU A 33 18.65 -1.75 6.22
C LEU A 33 18.65 -0.22 6.35
N ILE A 34 17.58 0.36 6.89
CA ILE A 34 17.48 1.81 7.11
C ILE A 34 18.53 2.27 8.12
N LEU A 35 18.70 1.54 9.23
CA LEU A 35 19.69 1.87 10.27
C LEU A 35 21.15 1.79 9.76
N ASN A 36 21.43 0.93 8.78
CA ASN A 36 22.73 0.84 8.13
C ASN A 36 22.96 1.95 7.07
N GLY A 37 22.04 2.92 6.95
CA GLY A 37 22.17 4.06 6.03
C GLY A 37 21.79 3.75 4.58
N PHE A 38 21.12 2.64 4.30
CA PHE A 38 20.57 2.39 2.96
C PHE A 38 19.42 3.35 2.67
N ASN A 39 19.21 3.64 1.38
CA ASN A 39 18.08 4.45 0.94
C ASN A 39 16.75 3.82 1.38
N SER A 40 15.99 4.51 2.23
CA SER A 40 14.75 4.02 2.84
C SER A 40 13.71 3.60 1.81
N ILE A 41 13.56 4.37 0.73
CA ILE A 41 12.57 4.09 -0.33
C ILE A 41 12.91 2.79 -1.03
N LEU A 42 14.17 2.63 -1.45
CA LEU A 42 14.61 1.43 -2.17
C LEU A 42 14.53 0.19 -1.28
N ALA A 43 14.98 0.30 -0.02
CA ALA A 43 14.88 -0.77 0.97
C ALA A 43 13.42 -1.20 1.19
N THR A 44 12.50 -0.24 1.22
CA THR A 44 11.07 -0.50 1.36
C THR A 44 10.48 -1.17 0.13
N ILE A 45 10.81 -0.72 -1.09
CA ILE A 45 10.34 -1.36 -2.33
C ILE A 45 10.81 -2.81 -2.41
N ILE A 46 12.07 -3.08 -2.05
CA ILE A 46 12.61 -4.45 -2.07
C ILE A 46 11.90 -5.31 -1.02
N THR A 47 11.81 -4.81 0.23
CA THR A 47 11.19 -5.57 1.33
C THR A 47 9.70 -5.82 1.10
N SER A 48 8.97 -4.81 0.61
CA SER A 48 7.56 -4.94 0.26
C SER A 48 7.35 -5.90 -0.90
N SER A 49 8.21 -5.88 -1.93
CA SER A 49 8.15 -6.84 -3.05
C SER A 49 8.34 -8.29 -2.57
N ILE A 50 9.29 -8.52 -1.65
CA ILE A 50 9.51 -9.84 -1.03
C ILE A 50 8.29 -10.24 -0.20
N ALA A 51 7.74 -9.32 0.60
CA ALA A 51 6.55 -9.58 1.40
C ALA A 51 5.33 -9.92 0.53
N ILE A 52 5.09 -9.17 -0.55
CA ILE A 52 4.02 -9.43 -1.53
C ILE A 52 4.17 -10.82 -2.13
N LEU A 53 5.38 -11.16 -2.60
CA LEU A 53 5.68 -12.45 -3.20
C LEU A 53 5.38 -13.58 -2.23
N ILE A 54 5.85 -13.49 -0.98
CA ILE A 54 5.61 -14.55 0.00
C ILE A 54 4.13 -14.62 0.38
N ASN A 55 3.46 -13.50 0.62
CA ASN A 55 2.03 -13.46 0.94
C ASN A 55 1.20 -14.19 -0.12
N PHE A 56 1.39 -13.86 -1.40
CA PHE A 56 0.64 -14.48 -2.48
C PHE A 56 0.94 -15.96 -2.64
N LEU A 57 2.21 -16.37 -2.55
CA LEU A 57 2.58 -17.78 -2.64
C LEU A 57 2.02 -18.61 -1.50
N LEU A 58 1.94 -18.03 -0.30
CA LEU A 58 1.47 -18.71 0.91
C LEU A 58 -0.06 -18.84 0.92
N ILE A 59 -0.78 -17.78 0.54
CA ILE A 59 -2.25 -17.74 0.58
C ILE A 59 -2.86 -18.39 -0.68
N SER A 60 -2.34 -18.06 -1.86
CA SER A 60 -2.94 -18.45 -3.16
C SER A 60 -2.19 -19.58 -3.86
N GLY A 61 -1.01 -19.98 -3.36
CA GLY A 61 -0.19 -21.02 -3.95
C GLY A 61 0.51 -20.58 -5.24
N PHE A 62 1.28 -21.50 -5.84
CA PHE A 62 1.95 -21.30 -7.12
C PHE A 62 0.95 -21.46 -8.27
N SER A 63 0.49 -20.34 -8.83
CA SER A 63 -0.42 -20.34 -9.98
C SER A 63 -0.18 -19.14 -10.89
N LYS A 64 -0.60 -19.23 -12.17
CA LYS A 64 -0.59 -18.09 -13.10
C LYS A 64 -1.35 -16.89 -12.53
N LYS A 65 -2.45 -17.18 -11.82
CA LYS A 65 -3.27 -16.20 -11.10
C LYS A 65 -2.45 -15.46 -10.04
N SER A 66 -1.77 -16.19 -9.14
CA SER A 66 -0.91 -15.58 -8.11
C SER A 66 0.21 -14.74 -8.73
N PHE A 67 0.82 -15.22 -9.81
CA PHE A 67 1.89 -14.50 -10.50
C PHE A 67 1.43 -13.17 -11.12
N CYS A 68 0.23 -13.15 -11.72
CA CYS A 68 -0.36 -11.92 -12.25
C CYS A 68 -0.61 -10.91 -11.13
N ALA A 69 -1.16 -11.36 -10.00
CA ALA A 69 -1.43 -10.53 -8.84
C ALA A 69 -0.13 -9.97 -8.22
N ILE A 70 0.93 -10.79 -8.10
CA ILE A 70 2.23 -10.34 -7.58
C ILE A 70 2.79 -9.19 -8.43
N ILE A 71 2.86 -9.37 -9.75
CA ILE A 71 3.44 -8.36 -10.64
C ILE A 71 2.63 -7.07 -10.59
N SER A 72 1.29 -7.18 -10.64
CA SER A 72 0.46 -5.99 -10.65
C SER A 72 0.48 -5.24 -9.32
N THR A 73 0.52 -5.95 -8.19
CA THR A 73 0.66 -5.33 -6.86
C THR A 73 2.02 -4.67 -6.67
N ILE A 74 3.11 -5.31 -7.09
CA ILE A 74 4.44 -4.67 -7.06
C ILE A 74 4.42 -3.39 -7.90
N GLY A 75 3.87 -3.44 -9.12
CA GLY A 75 3.73 -2.27 -9.98
C GLY A 75 2.92 -1.15 -9.31
N GLY A 76 1.76 -1.47 -8.73
CA GLY A 76 0.93 -0.52 -8.01
C GLY A 76 1.61 0.12 -6.80
N THR A 77 2.34 -0.68 -6.03
CA THR A 77 3.08 -0.25 -4.85
C THR A 77 4.23 0.69 -5.21
N VAL A 78 4.97 0.37 -6.29
CA VAL A 78 6.03 1.24 -6.82
C VAL A 78 5.45 2.56 -7.32
N ILE A 79 4.31 2.53 -8.02
CA ILE A 79 3.63 3.75 -8.49
C ILE A 79 3.20 4.63 -7.30
N ALA A 80 2.64 4.03 -6.24
CA ALA A 80 2.29 4.77 -5.02
C ALA A 80 3.51 5.48 -4.42
N GLY A 81 4.65 4.77 -4.33
CA GLY A 81 5.90 5.32 -3.84
C GLY A 81 6.47 6.44 -4.71
N LEU A 82 6.39 6.28 -6.04
CA LEU A 82 6.82 7.32 -6.98
C LEU A 82 5.92 8.57 -6.90
N CYS A 83 4.61 8.40 -6.76
CA CYS A 83 3.69 9.50 -6.53
C CYS A 83 4.00 10.22 -5.21
N ALA A 84 4.20 9.47 -4.13
CA ALA A 84 4.58 10.03 -2.84
C ALA A 84 5.88 10.84 -2.92
N PHE A 85 6.90 10.30 -3.57
CA PHE A 85 8.17 11.00 -3.78
C PHE A 85 8.00 12.28 -4.62
N TYR A 86 7.28 12.19 -5.74
CA TYR A 86 7.08 13.31 -6.65
C TYR A 86 6.28 14.45 -6.00
N PHE A 87 5.11 14.14 -5.44
CA PHE A 87 4.26 15.14 -4.80
C PHE A 87 4.84 15.63 -3.47
N GLY A 88 5.52 14.76 -2.71
CA GLY A 88 6.21 15.16 -1.48
C GLY A 88 7.33 16.16 -1.73
N ASN A 89 8.08 16.01 -2.84
CA ASN A 89 9.07 16.99 -3.25
C ASN A 89 8.44 18.32 -3.69
N LEU A 90 7.29 18.29 -4.38
CA LEU A 90 6.56 19.51 -4.74
C LEU A 90 6.03 20.27 -3.52
N MET A 91 5.63 19.55 -2.48
CA MET A 91 5.17 20.11 -1.20
C MET A 91 6.33 20.50 -0.27
N ALA A 92 7.58 20.27 -0.69
CA ALA A 92 8.79 20.54 0.09
C ALA A 92 8.83 19.87 1.49
N LEU A 93 8.12 18.75 1.66
CA LEU A 93 8.02 18.05 2.94
C LEU A 93 9.39 17.58 3.43
N THR A 94 9.68 17.79 4.70
CA THR A 94 10.93 17.39 5.36
C THR A 94 10.83 15.99 5.96
N GLY A 95 9.63 15.51 6.28
CA GLY A 95 9.43 14.24 6.98
C GLY A 95 9.81 14.30 8.46
N PHE A 96 10.02 15.51 9.00
CA PHE A 96 10.44 15.78 10.38
C PHE A 96 9.28 16.14 11.31
N THR A 97 8.06 15.86 10.89
CA THR A 97 6.84 16.20 11.61
C THR A 97 6.64 15.29 12.82
N ASP A 98 6.87 13.98 12.68
CA ASP A 98 6.54 12.99 13.70
C ASP A 98 7.37 13.16 14.98
N ASP A 99 6.71 13.19 16.14
CA ASP A 99 7.34 13.31 17.46
C ASP A 99 8.39 12.21 17.69
N TYR A 100 8.16 11.01 17.15
CA TYR A 100 9.12 9.91 17.22
C TYR A 100 10.35 10.16 16.35
N VAL A 101 10.19 10.82 15.20
CA VAL A 101 11.31 11.24 14.35
C VAL A 101 12.12 12.32 15.06
N GLN A 102 11.48 13.31 15.67
CA GLN A 102 12.18 14.32 16.47
C GLN A 102 12.98 13.68 17.61
N THR A 103 12.38 12.71 18.31
CA THR A 103 13.05 11.94 19.37
C THR A 103 14.25 11.14 18.84
N LEU A 104 14.13 10.52 17.66
CA LEU A 104 15.25 9.84 17.02
C LEU A 104 16.42 10.80 16.75
N VAL A 105 16.13 12.01 16.26
CA VAL A 105 17.15 12.99 15.91
C VAL A 105 17.84 13.57 17.14
N THR A 106 17.09 13.81 18.21
CA THR A 106 17.63 14.42 19.43
C THR A 106 18.39 13.42 20.30
N HIS A 107 18.05 12.13 20.23
CA HIS A 107 18.61 11.10 21.10
C HIS A 107 19.52 10.08 20.40
N THR A 108 19.71 10.17 19.08
CA THR A 108 20.60 9.28 18.35
C THR A 108 21.44 10.03 17.32
N ASP A 109 22.70 9.60 17.12
CA ASP A 109 23.58 10.12 16.07
C ASP A 109 23.32 9.47 14.69
N LEU A 110 22.12 8.92 14.49
CA LEU A 110 21.77 8.20 13.27
C LEU A 110 21.52 9.18 12.12
N ILE A 111 22.23 9.00 11.01
CA ILE A 111 22.00 9.76 9.78
C ILE A 111 20.91 9.04 8.98
N ILE A 112 19.65 9.41 9.22
CA ILE A 112 18.48 8.82 8.56
C ILE A 112 17.85 9.81 7.58
N ASP A 113 17.44 9.32 6.41
CA ASP A 113 16.61 10.07 5.47
C ASP A 113 15.14 10.04 5.93
N TYR A 114 14.71 11.10 6.64
CA TYR A 114 13.35 11.25 7.19
C TYR A 114 12.28 11.37 6.11
N ARG A 115 12.59 12.03 4.99
CA ARG A 115 11.70 12.06 3.81
C ARG A 115 11.52 10.65 3.26
N GLY A 116 12.62 9.94 3.10
CA GLY A 116 12.62 8.54 2.70
C GLY A 116 11.80 7.66 3.65
N LEU A 117 11.85 7.92 4.96
CA LEU A 117 11.06 7.20 5.97
C LEU A 117 9.56 7.47 5.82
N LEU A 118 9.16 8.74 5.64
CA LEU A 118 7.78 9.11 5.35
C LEU A 118 7.26 8.36 4.12
N PHE A 119 7.99 8.41 3.00
CA PHE A 119 7.60 7.73 1.76
C PHE A 119 7.57 6.21 1.93
N SER A 120 8.47 5.65 2.73
CA SER A 120 8.47 4.23 3.09
C SER A 120 7.19 3.83 3.84
N GLY A 121 6.74 4.66 4.78
CA GLY A 121 5.48 4.48 5.48
C GLY A 121 4.28 4.48 4.53
N ILE A 122 4.25 5.40 3.56
CA ILE A 122 3.20 5.47 2.52
C ILE A 122 3.17 4.20 1.68
N ILE A 123 4.35 3.70 1.26
CA ILE A 123 4.48 2.46 0.47
C ILE A 123 3.92 1.27 1.25
N LEU A 124 4.33 1.10 2.52
CA LEU A 124 3.88 -0.01 3.36
C LEU A 124 2.37 0.04 3.64
N GLY A 125 1.84 1.21 3.98
CA GLY A 125 0.41 1.37 4.25
C GLY A 125 -0.46 1.14 3.01
N THR A 126 0.03 1.52 1.82
CA THR A 126 -0.68 1.33 0.55
C THR A 126 -0.62 -0.12 0.05
N MET A 127 0.48 -0.83 0.34
CA MET A 127 0.72 -2.21 -0.12
C MET A 127 -0.47 -3.12 0.20
N GLY A 128 -1.06 -3.01 1.39
CA GLY A 128 -2.22 -3.81 1.82
C GLY A 128 -3.41 -3.68 0.87
N ALA A 129 -3.86 -2.45 0.63
CA ALA A 129 -5.00 -2.19 -0.23
C ALA A 129 -4.72 -2.57 -1.70
N VAL A 130 -3.48 -2.41 -2.15
CA VAL A 130 -3.02 -2.81 -3.49
C VAL A 130 -2.97 -4.34 -3.67
N MET A 131 -2.66 -5.10 -2.61
CA MET A 131 -2.72 -6.56 -2.63
C MET A 131 -4.16 -7.05 -2.81
N ASP A 132 -5.10 -6.47 -2.07
CA ASP A 132 -6.51 -6.87 -2.11
C ASP A 132 -7.14 -6.59 -3.48
N ILE A 133 -6.88 -5.42 -4.08
CA ILE A 133 -7.40 -5.08 -5.40
C ILE A 133 -6.76 -5.93 -6.50
N GLY A 134 -5.44 -6.15 -6.42
CA GLY A 134 -4.71 -6.98 -7.37
C GLY A 134 -5.23 -8.41 -7.38
N MET A 135 -5.47 -8.98 -6.20
CA MET A 135 -6.01 -10.33 -6.08
C MET A 135 -7.46 -10.43 -6.55
N SER A 136 -8.30 -9.47 -6.18
CA SER A 136 -9.73 -9.48 -6.49
C SER A 136 -9.99 -9.41 -7.99
N ILE A 137 -9.34 -8.48 -8.69
CA ILE A 137 -9.47 -8.32 -10.14
C ILE A 137 -8.89 -9.52 -10.89
N THR A 138 -7.71 -9.99 -10.46
CA THR A 138 -7.11 -11.19 -11.07
C THR A 138 -8.00 -12.41 -10.89
N SER A 139 -8.58 -12.60 -9.69
CA SER A 139 -9.53 -13.66 -9.42
C SER A 139 -10.75 -13.61 -10.33
N PHE A 140 -11.34 -12.43 -10.48
CA PHE A 140 -12.49 -12.21 -11.35
C PHE A 140 -12.19 -12.57 -12.80
N ILE A 141 -11.07 -12.08 -13.36
CA ILE A 141 -10.69 -12.34 -14.76
C ILE A 141 -10.45 -13.84 -15.00
N PHE A 142 -9.71 -14.50 -14.10
CA PHE A 142 -9.44 -15.93 -14.23
C PHE A 142 -10.72 -16.78 -14.10
N GLU A 143 -11.67 -16.37 -13.27
CA GLU A 143 -12.94 -17.08 -13.12
C GLU A 143 -13.81 -16.93 -14.38
N ILE A 144 -13.89 -15.73 -14.96
CA ILE A 144 -14.57 -15.52 -16.25
C ILE A 144 -13.93 -16.36 -17.35
N LYS A 145 -12.59 -16.36 -17.45
CA LYS A 145 -11.88 -17.12 -18.48
C LYS A 145 -12.08 -18.63 -18.31
N LYS A 146 -12.17 -19.12 -17.08
CA LYS A 146 -12.48 -20.51 -16.77
C LYS A 146 -13.91 -20.90 -17.16
N GLN A 147 -14.90 -20.05 -16.91
CA GLN A 147 -16.30 -20.30 -17.27
C GLN A 147 -16.58 -20.09 -18.77
N TYR A 148 -15.91 -19.12 -19.40
CA TYR A 148 -16.06 -18.77 -20.81
C TYR A 148 -14.71 -18.75 -21.54
N PRO A 149 -14.16 -19.92 -21.92
CA PRO A 149 -12.81 -20.04 -22.49
C PRO A 149 -12.59 -19.26 -23.78
N ASN A 150 -13.64 -19.06 -24.58
CA ASN A 150 -13.59 -18.37 -25.86
C ASN A 150 -13.61 -16.83 -25.73
N THR A 151 -13.70 -16.29 -24.52
CA THR A 151 -13.66 -14.85 -24.28
C THR A 151 -12.30 -14.28 -24.69
N SER A 152 -12.32 -13.19 -25.48
CA SER A 152 -11.12 -12.50 -25.95
C SER A 152 -10.46 -11.71 -24.82
N SER A 153 -9.13 -11.56 -24.87
CA SER A 153 -8.38 -10.78 -23.88
C SER A 153 -8.85 -9.32 -23.80
N VAL A 154 -9.31 -8.72 -24.90
CA VAL A 154 -9.86 -7.35 -24.90
C VAL A 154 -11.16 -7.28 -24.10
N SER A 155 -12.03 -8.30 -24.20
CA SER A 155 -13.26 -8.36 -23.42
C SER A 155 -12.94 -8.57 -21.93
N LEU A 156 -12.01 -9.47 -21.60
CA LEU A 156 -11.55 -9.67 -20.22
C LEU A 156 -10.96 -8.39 -19.62
N PHE A 157 -10.14 -7.66 -20.39
CA PHE A 157 -9.55 -6.39 -19.96
C PHE A 157 -10.63 -5.36 -19.64
N LYS A 158 -11.62 -5.16 -20.54
CA LYS A 158 -12.74 -4.23 -20.31
C LYS A 158 -13.57 -4.63 -19.09
N SER A 159 -13.87 -5.92 -18.92
CA SER A 159 -14.61 -6.41 -17.76
C SER A 159 -13.83 -6.19 -16.46
N GLY A 160 -12.52 -6.46 -16.46
CA GLY A 160 -11.63 -6.18 -15.34
C GLY A 160 -11.59 -4.70 -14.95
N LEU A 161 -11.52 -3.80 -15.94
CA LEU A 161 -11.59 -2.36 -15.70
C LEU A 161 -12.93 -1.92 -15.11
N ASN A 162 -14.05 -2.46 -15.61
CA ASN A 162 -15.38 -2.10 -15.11
C ASN A 162 -15.56 -2.53 -13.66
N VAL A 163 -15.23 -3.78 -13.32
CA VAL A 163 -15.27 -4.25 -11.93
C VAL A 163 -14.28 -3.47 -11.07
N GLY A 164 -13.09 -3.21 -11.58
CA GLY A 164 -12.10 -2.41 -10.87
C GLY A 164 -12.62 -1.04 -10.47
N LYS A 165 -13.33 -0.33 -11.36
CA LYS A 165 -13.95 0.97 -11.07
C LYS A 165 -14.97 0.89 -9.92
N ASP A 166 -15.76 -0.18 -9.88
CA ASP A 166 -16.78 -0.34 -8.84
C ASP A 166 -16.14 -0.55 -7.46
N VAL A 167 -15.10 -1.40 -7.37
CA VAL A 167 -14.45 -1.67 -6.09
C VAL A 167 -13.49 -0.55 -5.67
N MET A 168 -12.92 0.20 -6.63
CA MET A 168 -11.99 1.31 -6.39
C MET A 168 -12.53 2.32 -5.37
N SER A 169 -13.78 2.74 -5.52
CA SER A 169 -14.41 3.75 -4.66
C SER A 169 -14.43 3.31 -3.20
N THR A 170 -14.84 2.06 -2.95
CA THR A 170 -14.92 1.51 -1.60
C THR A 170 -13.55 1.35 -0.94
N MET A 171 -12.53 0.94 -1.70
CA MET A 171 -11.18 0.80 -1.17
C MET A 171 -10.46 2.13 -0.95
N ALA A 172 -10.63 3.10 -1.86
CA ALA A 172 -10.09 4.44 -1.68
C ALA A 172 -10.66 5.09 -0.41
N ASN A 173 -11.98 5.02 -0.22
CA ASN A 173 -12.61 5.51 1.01
C ASN A 173 -12.08 4.80 2.25
N THR A 174 -11.90 3.47 2.20
CA THR A 174 -11.33 2.70 3.32
C THR A 174 -9.92 3.17 3.66
N LEU A 175 -9.07 3.38 2.64
CA LEU A 175 -7.68 3.82 2.82
C LEU A 175 -7.61 5.24 3.39
N ILE A 176 -8.39 6.18 2.83
CA ILE A 176 -8.47 7.56 3.31
C ILE A 176 -8.98 7.61 4.75
N LEU A 177 -10.06 6.87 5.05
CA LEU A 177 -10.63 6.83 6.41
C LEU A 177 -9.68 6.16 7.41
N ALA A 178 -8.87 5.17 7.00
CA ALA A 178 -7.88 4.56 7.86
C ALA A 178 -6.78 5.57 8.27
N TYR A 179 -6.27 6.37 7.32
CA TYR A 179 -5.28 7.41 7.62
C TYR A 179 -5.88 8.59 8.38
N ALA A 180 -7.06 9.06 7.99
CA ALA A 180 -7.79 10.09 8.72
C ALA A 180 -8.12 9.65 10.16
N GLY A 181 -8.50 8.38 10.34
CA GLY A 181 -8.76 7.77 11.64
C GLY A 181 -7.51 7.70 12.53
N ALA A 182 -6.36 7.35 11.95
CA ALA A 182 -5.07 7.40 12.65
C ALA A 182 -4.68 8.84 13.05
N SER A 183 -5.16 9.83 12.31
CA SER A 183 -4.87 11.26 12.50
C SER A 183 -5.91 12.00 13.36
N LEU A 184 -6.85 11.30 14.01
CA LEU A 184 -7.85 11.91 14.88
C LEU A 184 -7.27 12.83 15.97
N PRO A 185 -6.18 12.46 16.68
CA PRO A 185 -5.59 13.34 17.68
C PRO A 185 -5.13 14.69 17.09
N LEU A 186 -4.59 14.68 15.87
CA LEU A 186 -4.17 15.88 15.17
C LEU A 186 -5.37 16.77 14.81
N PHE A 187 -6.48 16.19 14.35
CA PHE A 187 -7.69 16.98 14.07
C PHE A 187 -8.27 17.63 15.33
N LEU A 188 -8.23 16.93 16.47
CA LEU A 188 -8.66 17.50 17.75
C LEU A 188 -7.78 18.67 18.17
N LEU A 189 -6.46 18.54 18.06
CA LEU A 189 -5.49 19.59 18.37
C LEU A 189 -5.76 20.86 17.55
N LEU A 190 -6.00 20.73 16.24
CA LEU A 190 -6.24 21.88 15.36
C LEU A 190 -7.52 22.63 15.70
N ILE A 191 -8.57 21.89 16.06
CA ILE A 191 -9.86 22.46 16.49
C ILE A 191 -9.67 23.18 17.82
N ASP A 192 -8.99 22.56 18.79
CA ASP A 192 -8.73 23.16 20.10
C ASP A 192 -7.89 24.45 19.99
N MET A 193 -6.89 24.44 19.12
CA MET A 193 -6.06 25.61 18.81
C MET A 193 -6.78 26.69 17.98
N ASN A 194 -8.05 26.50 17.61
CA ASN A 194 -8.82 27.38 16.70
C ASN A 194 -8.05 27.70 15.39
N THR A 195 -7.34 26.71 14.85
CA THR A 195 -6.53 26.90 13.65
C THR A 195 -7.44 27.07 12.45
N SER A 196 -7.27 28.14 11.66
CA SER A 196 -8.05 28.35 10.45
C SER A 196 -7.76 27.23 9.43
N PHE A 197 -8.75 26.86 8.61
CA PHE A 197 -8.59 25.80 7.61
C PHE A 197 -7.41 26.05 6.66
N MET A 198 -7.23 27.30 6.20
CA MET A 198 -6.11 27.65 5.33
C MET A 198 -4.75 27.50 6.02
N ASN A 199 -4.65 27.82 7.31
CA ASN A 199 -3.41 27.61 8.06
C ASN A 199 -3.16 26.12 8.30
N ALA A 200 -4.23 25.37 8.60
CA ALA A 200 -4.17 23.94 8.85
C ALA A 200 -3.63 23.19 7.61
N VAL A 201 -4.18 23.43 6.41
CA VAL A 201 -3.74 22.73 5.18
C VAL A 201 -2.30 23.06 4.79
N ASN A 202 -1.77 24.23 5.19
CA ASN A 202 -0.38 24.61 4.98
C ASN A 202 0.58 24.04 6.05
N MET A 203 0.07 23.42 7.11
CA MET A 203 0.90 22.75 8.10
C MET A 203 1.44 21.44 7.54
N GLU A 204 2.72 21.19 7.78
CA GLU A 204 3.41 20.01 7.25
C GLU A 204 2.75 18.70 7.69
N PHE A 205 2.31 18.59 8.95
CA PHE A 205 1.61 17.40 9.46
C PHE A 205 0.34 17.06 8.65
N ILE A 206 -0.46 18.06 8.28
CA ILE A 206 -1.66 17.82 7.45
C ILE A 206 -1.26 17.50 6.02
N ALA A 207 -0.28 18.22 5.48
CA ALA A 207 0.20 17.99 4.12
C ALA A 207 0.72 16.56 3.95
N GLU A 208 1.38 15.98 4.95
CA GLU A 208 1.81 14.58 4.96
C GLU A 208 0.66 13.58 4.96
N GLU A 209 -0.40 13.81 5.75
CA GLU A 209 -1.57 12.93 5.76
C GLU A 209 -2.38 13.01 4.46
N ILE A 210 -2.48 14.21 3.88
CA ILE A 210 -3.07 14.42 2.56
C ILE A 210 -2.23 13.70 1.50
N LEU A 211 -0.90 13.85 1.53
CA LEU A 211 0.01 13.18 0.60
C LEU A 211 -0.13 11.66 0.70
N ARG A 212 -0.15 11.11 1.92
CA ARG A 212 -0.29 9.68 2.19
C ARG A 212 -1.60 9.14 1.63
N SER A 213 -2.70 9.85 1.88
CA SER A 213 -4.03 9.49 1.40
C SER A 213 -4.14 9.54 -0.13
N LEU A 214 -3.64 10.62 -0.75
CA LEU A 214 -3.69 10.81 -2.21
C LEU A 214 -2.76 9.84 -2.95
N SER A 215 -1.49 9.74 -2.53
CA SER A 215 -0.50 8.88 -3.18
C SER A 215 -0.89 7.42 -3.08
N GLY A 216 -1.38 6.99 -1.92
CA GLY A 216 -1.89 5.64 -1.72
C GLY A 216 -3.09 5.34 -2.61
N SER A 217 -4.04 6.28 -2.70
CA SER A 217 -5.21 6.14 -3.57
C SER A 217 -4.81 6.09 -5.04
N ILE A 218 -3.90 6.94 -5.52
CA ILE A 218 -3.42 6.93 -6.91
C ILE A 218 -2.76 5.59 -7.26
N GLY A 219 -1.90 5.07 -6.37
CA GLY A 219 -1.30 3.75 -6.55
C GLY A 219 -2.35 2.64 -6.66
N LEU A 220 -3.38 2.68 -5.82
CA LEU A 220 -4.51 1.77 -5.89
C LEU A 220 -5.28 1.87 -7.22
N VAL A 221 -5.63 3.08 -7.65
CA VAL A 221 -6.35 3.30 -8.91
C VAL A 221 -5.54 2.79 -10.10
N LEU A 222 -4.24 3.05 -10.14
CA LEU A 222 -3.37 2.62 -11.24
C LEU A 222 -3.06 1.12 -11.21
N THR A 223 -3.24 0.45 -10.07
CA THR A 223 -3.15 -1.02 -9.99
C THR A 223 -4.24 -1.71 -10.81
N ILE A 224 -5.42 -1.12 -10.92
CA ILE A 224 -6.58 -1.68 -11.65
C ILE A 224 -6.27 -1.95 -13.13
N PRO A 225 -5.84 -0.96 -13.94
CA PRO A 225 -5.52 -1.18 -15.35
C PRO A 225 -4.33 -2.13 -15.52
N ILE A 226 -3.31 -2.04 -14.65
CA ILE A 226 -2.14 -2.92 -14.69
C ILE A 226 -2.57 -4.39 -14.47
N THR A 227 -3.35 -4.63 -13.42
CA THR A 227 -3.86 -5.96 -13.10
C THR A 227 -4.74 -6.50 -14.22
N SER A 228 -5.67 -5.67 -14.72
CA SER A 228 -6.58 -6.07 -15.79
C SER A 228 -5.83 -6.45 -17.06
N LEU A 229 -4.78 -5.69 -17.42
CA LEU A 229 -3.97 -5.96 -18.60
C LEU A 229 -3.20 -7.27 -18.45
N ILE A 230 -2.46 -7.43 -17.36
CA ILE A 230 -1.61 -8.61 -17.13
C ILE A 230 -2.46 -9.87 -17.03
N ALA A 231 -3.54 -9.84 -16.25
CA ALA A 231 -4.42 -10.99 -16.07
C ALA A 231 -5.14 -11.37 -17.37
N SER A 232 -5.62 -10.41 -18.17
CA SER A 232 -6.33 -10.71 -19.43
C SER A 232 -5.45 -11.34 -20.51
N ILE A 233 -4.13 -11.10 -20.48
CA ILE A 233 -3.16 -11.69 -21.41
C ILE A 233 -2.73 -13.09 -20.94
N LYS A 234 -2.67 -13.32 -19.62
CA LYS A 234 -2.10 -14.54 -19.01
C LYS A 234 -3.13 -15.56 -18.52
N ALA A 235 -4.40 -15.18 -18.42
CA ALA A 235 -5.53 -16.05 -18.09
C ALA A 235 -5.86 -17.01 -19.24
#